data_AF-A0A1H8S3C7-F1
#
_entry.id   AF-A0A1H8S3C7-F1
#
_cell.length_a   1.000
_cell.length_b   1.000
_cell.length_c   1.000
_cell.angle_alpha   90.00
_cell.angle_beta   90.00
_cell.angle_gamma   90.00
#
_symmetry.space_group_name_H-M   'P 1'
#
loop_
_entity.id
_entity.type
_entity.pdbx_description
1 polymer ?
#
loop_
_entity_poly.entity_id
_entity_poly.type
_entity_poly.pdbx_seq_one_letter_code
_entity_poly.pdbx_strand_id
1 'polypeptide(L)' 'MNPKFKYLYLIGGIVATILFIVQIVATYPKPNTVGVILGALPALALFYLSYKAYHVKKDNELM' A
#
# COMPACT_ATOMS: atom_id res chain seq x y z
N MET A 1 4.41 10.81 -14.48
CA MET A 1 5.11 9.69 -13.79
C MET A 1 5.18 8.49 -14.72
N ASN A 2 6.34 7.82 -14.83
CA ASN A 2 6.50 6.64 -15.69
C ASN A 2 5.52 5.53 -15.23
N PRO A 3 4.71 4.91 -16.12
CA PRO A 3 3.72 3.89 -15.75
C PRO A 3 4.29 2.72 -14.95
N LYS A 4 5.58 2.44 -15.07
CA LYS A 4 6.30 1.44 -14.27
C LYS A 4 6.18 1.68 -12.75
N PHE A 5 6.14 2.94 -12.31
CA PHE A 5 6.01 3.26 -10.88
C PHE A 5 4.62 2.96 -10.31
N LYS A 6 3.55 3.08 -11.11
CA LYS A 6 2.19 2.68 -10.68
C LYS A 6 2.17 1.20 -10.29
N TYR A 7 2.66 0.33 -11.19
CA TYR A 7 2.69 -1.11 -10.93
C TYR A 7 3.60 -1.47 -9.76
N LEU A 8 4.73 -0.77 -9.62
CA LEU A 8 5.64 -0.97 -8.50
C LEU A 8 4.95 -0.68 -7.15
N TYR A 9 4.26 0.45 -7.02
CA TYR A 9 3.54 0.80 -5.80
C TYR A 9 2.33 -0.10 -5.55
N LEU A 10 1.65 -0.56 -6.61
CA LEU A 10 0.52 -1.48 -6.48
C LEU A 10 0.97 -2.86 -5.98
N ILE A 11 2.00 -3.43 -6.60
CA ILE A 11 2.57 -4.73 -6.19
C ILE A 11 3.17 -4.60 -4.78
N GLY A 12 3.90 -3.52 -4.50
CA GLY A 12 4.43 -3.23 -3.18
C GLY A 12 3.34 -3.13 -2.11
N GLY A 13 2.23 -2.46 -2.41
CA GLY A 13 1.07 -2.37 -1.51
C GLY A 13 0.46 -3.73 -1.20
N ILE A 14 0.28 -4.58 -2.22
CA ILE A 14 -0.25 -5.94 -2.06
C ILE A 14 0.69 -6.79 -1.17
N VAL A 15 1.99 -6.78 -1.46
CA VAL A 15 2.98 -7.52 -0.67
C VAL A 15 3.01 -7.03 0.78
N ALA A 16 3.01 -5.71 0.99
CA ALA A 16 2.98 -5.11 2.33
C ALA A 16 1.72 -5.52 3.11
N THR A 17 0.55 -5.55 2.46
CA THR A 17 -0.70 -6.02 3.08
C THR A 17 -0.63 -7.50 3.47
N ILE A 18 -0.09 -8.37 2.61
CA ILE A 18 0.03 -9.80 2.91
C ILE A 18 0.94 -10.00 4.13
N LEU A 19 2.11 -9.36 4.16
CA LEU A 19 3.04 -9.44 5.28
C LEU A 19 2.41 -8.92 6.59
N PHE A 20 1.65 -7.84 6.49
CA PHE A 20 0.94 -7.27 7.63
C PHE A 20 -0.13 -8.22 8.19
N ILE A 21 -0.91 -8.88 7.33
CA ILE A 21 -1.90 -9.89 7.75
C ILE A 21 -1.20 -11.07 8.43
N VAL A 22 -0.11 -11.58 7.86
CA VAL A 22 0.68 -12.68 8.45
C VAL A 22 1.19 -12.29 9.84
N GLN A 23 1.67 -11.05 10.01
CA GLN A 23 2.11 -10.54 11.30
C GLN A 23 0.98 -10.51 12.34
N ILE A 24 -0.23 -10.06 11.97
CA ILE A 24 -1.39 -10.05 12.86
C ILE A 24 -1.73 -11.48 13.32
N VAL A 25 -1.78 -12.43 12.38
CA VAL A 25 -2.11 -13.83 12.67
C VAL A 25 -1.05 -14.45 13.58
N ALA A 26 0.24 -14.20 13.33
CA ALA A 26 1.33 -14.70 14.15
C ALA A 26 1.39 -14.11 15.57
N THR A 27 0.82 -12.93 15.79
CA THR A 27 0.83 -12.23 17.08
C THR A 27 -0.39 -12.58 17.96
N TYR A 28 -1.30 -13.42 17.45
CA TYR A 28 -2.45 -13.90 18.21
C TYR A 28 -1.98 -14.72 19.44
N PRO A 29 -2.57 -14.56 20.65
CA PRO A 29 -3.84 -13.89 20.95
C PRO A 29 -3.72 -12.45 21.46
N LYS A 30 -2.53 -11.85 21.51
CA LYS A 30 -2.34 -10.48 22.03
C LYS A 30 -1.86 -9.51 20.94
N PRO A 31 -2.65 -9.27 19.89
CA PRO A 31 -2.31 -8.23 18.92
C PRO A 31 -2.35 -6.85 19.58
N ASN A 32 -1.29 -6.06 19.40
CA ASN A 32 -1.25 -4.68 19.86
C ASN A 32 -2.04 -3.79 18.88
N THR A 33 -3.23 -3.34 19.26
CA THR A 33 -4.12 -2.52 18.42
C THR A 33 -3.43 -1.27 17.86
N VAL A 34 -2.60 -0.59 18.66
CA VAL A 34 -1.86 0.60 18.20
C VAL A 34 -0.80 0.19 17.16
N GLY A 35 -0.09 -0.90 17.41
CA GLY A 35 0.89 -1.46 16.47
C GLY A 35 0.26 -1.93 15.17
N VAL A 36 -0.96 -2.47 15.22
CA VAL A 36 -1.75 -2.85 14.03
C VAL A 36 -2.10 -1.60 13.22
N ILE A 37 -2.66 -0.55 13.84
CA ILE A 37 -3.01 0.68 13.12
C ILE A 37 -1.77 1.31 12.46
N LEU A 38 -0.66 1.42 13.19
CA LEU A 38 0.58 1.98 12.66
C LEU A 38 1.21 1.08 11.58
N GLY A 39 1.11 -0.23 11.72
CA GLY A 39 1.62 -1.20 10.75
C GLY A 39 0.82 -1.23 9.44
N ALA A 40 -0.41 -0.76 9.43
CA ALA A 40 -1.22 -0.61 8.21
C ALA A 40 -0.83 0.63 7.38
N LEU A 41 -0.23 1.66 7.99
CA LEU A 41 0.11 2.93 7.32
C LEU A 41 1.03 2.77 6.11
N PRO A 42 2.09 1.94 6.12
CA PRO A 42 2.95 1.74 4.95
C PRO A 42 2.20 1.14 3.75
N ALA A 43 1.31 0.17 4.00
CA ALA A 43 0.50 -0.42 2.94
C ALA A 43 -0.47 0.61 2.34
N LEU A 44 -1.15 1.38 3.19
CA LEU A 44 -2.04 2.47 2.76
C LEU A 44 -1.28 3.56 1.97
N ALA A 45 -0.08 3.93 2.40
CA ALA A 45 0.76 4.89 1.69
C ALA A 45 1.15 4.40 0.30
N LEU A 46 1.51 3.12 0.15
CA LEU A 46 1.83 2.50 -1.14
C LEU A 46 0.60 2.47 -2.08
N PHE A 47 -0.57 2.12 -1.56
CA PHE A 47 -1.81 2.20 -2.35
C PHE A 47 -2.16 3.64 -2.75
N TYR A 48 -1.99 4.60 -1.85
CA TYR A 48 -2.20 6.02 -2.17
C TYR A 48 -1.24 6.52 -3.25
N LEU A 49 0.04 6.17 -3.18
CA LEU A 49 1.03 6.51 -4.20
C LEU A 49 0.71 5.86 -5.55
N SER A 50 0.25 4.61 -5.54
CA SER A 50 -0.24 3.91 -6.74
C SER A 50 -1.44 4.65 -7.37
N TYR A 51 -2.41 5.06 -6.56
CA TYR A 51 -3.58 5.82 -7.00
C TYR A 51 -3.19 7.18 -7.57
N LYS A 52 -2.33 7.94 -6.87
CA LYS A 52 -1.82 9.22 -7.34
C LYS A 52 -1.05 9.07 -8.66
N ALA A 53 -0.20 8.04 -8.77
CA ALA A 53 0.53 7.75 -10.00
C ALA A 53 -0.40 7.47 -11.19
N TYR A 54 -1.55 6.84 -10.94
CA TYR A 54 -2.58 6.60 -11.95
C TYR A 54 -3.29 7.89 -12.39
N HIS A 55 -3.71 8.72 -11.45
CA HIS A 55 -4.39 9.97 -11.75
C HIS A 55 -3.50 10.98 -12.47
N VAL A 56 -2.21 11.07 -12.12
CA VAL A 56 -1.24 11.91 -12.84
C VAL A 56 -1.07 11.47 -14.30
N LYS A 57 -1.23 10.17 -14.61
CA LYS A 57 -1.21 9.70 -16.00
C LYS A 57 -2.48 10.11 -16.75
N LYS A 58 -3.64 10.02 -16.10
CA LYS A 58 -4.93 10.37 -16.67
C LYS A 58 -5.04 11.87 -17.00
N ASP A 59 -4.46 12.74 -16.16
CA ASP A 59 -4.42 14.20 -16.41
C ASP A 59 -3.51 14.58 -17.59
N ASN A 60 -2.37 13.90 -17.74
CA ASN A 60 -1.46 14.12 -18.88
C ASN A 60 -1.96 13.53 -20.21
N GLU A 61 -2.97 12.65 -20.19
CA GLU A 61 -3.62 12.13 -21.41
C GLU A 61 -4.80 13.00 -21.86
N LEU A 62 -5.21 13.97 -21.03
CA LEU A 62 -6.27 14.95 -21.31
C LEU A 62 -5.72 16.34 -21.73
N MET A 63 -4.39 16.47 -21.88
CA MET A 63 -3.71 17.62 -22.48
C MET A 63 -3.26 17.30 -23.89
#